data_AF-A0A9E4B113-F1
#
_entry.id   AF-A0A9E4B113-F1
#
_cell.length_a   1.000
_cell.length_b   1.000
_cell.length_c   1.000
_cell.angle_alpha   90.00
_cell.angle_beta   90.00
_cell.angle_gamma   90.00
#
_symmetry.space_group_name_H-M   'P 1'
#
loop_
_entity.id
_entity.type
_entity.pdbx_description
1 polymer ?
#
loop_
_entity_poly.entity_id
_entity_poly.type
_entity_poly.pdbx_seq_one_letter_code
_entity_poly.pdbx_strand_id
1 'polypeptide(L)'
;MSEYRTLRDFQMEQLADRTAAINYLQVTLEEYQVDGDMPFFLSEIRTVLEAQGGIAKLAKRTDIEPAVLSEMLTSDAAPRLDMFSTVLTALGCRLSIQPLEATECNAEPVAGETSIVSSELSNPSSEVVVEKR
;
A
#
# COMPACT_ATOMS: atom_id res chain seq x y z
N MET A 1 -6.56 -42.38 0.85
CA MET A 1 -6.88 -41.21 1.72
C MET A 1 -6.30 -40.01 1.00
N SER A 2 -7.12 -39.00 0.72
CA SER A 2 -6.64 -37.80 0.06
C SER A 2 -5.65 -37.10 0.99
N GLU A 3 -4.38 -37.08 0.63
CA GLU A 3 -3.37 -36.25 1.30
C GLU A 3 -3.67 -34.79 0.96
N TYR A 4 -4.61 -34.21 1.69
CA TYR A 4 -4.81 -32.76 1.66
C TYR A 4 -3.60 -32.14 2.36
N ARG A 5 -2.72 -31.51 1.59
CA ARG A 5 -1.69 -30.62 2.17
C ARG A 5 -2.40 -29.50 2.91
N THR A 6 -1.92 -29.14 4.09
CA THR A 6 -2.40 -27.94 4.78
C THR A 6 -2.08 -26.74 3.90
N LEU A 7 -3.00 -25.78 3.77
CA LEU A 7 -2.75 -24.52 3.03
C LEU A 7 -1.43 -23.87 3.44
N ARG A 8 -1.12 -23.91 4.74
CA ARG A 8 0.13 -23.43 5.32
C ARG A 8 1.36 -24.14 4.76
N ASP A 9 1.34 -25.46 4.61
CA ASP A 9 2.49 -26.22 4.13
C ASP A 9 2.79 -25.88 2.66
N PHE A 10 1.74 -25.75 1.86
CA PHE A 10 1.85 -25.31 0.47
C PHE A 10 2.37 -23.87 0.37
N GLN A 11 1.90 -22.96 1.23
CA GLN A 11 2.37 -21.58 1.28
C GLN A 11 3.85 -21.50 1.65
N MET A 12 4.29 -22.29 2.64
CA MET A 12 5.71 -22.37 3.03
C MET A 12 6.61 -22.92 1.91
N GLU A 13 6.13 -23.91 1.15
CA GLU A 13 6.86 -24.46 0.01
C GLU A 13 7.02 -23.43 -1.12
N GLN A 14 5.98 -22.67 -1.42
CA GLN A 14 6.07 -21.60 -2.43
C GLN A 14 6.99 -20.47 -1.97
N LEU A 15 6.85 -20.01 -0.72
CA LEU A 15 7.65 -18.91 -0.17
C LEU A 15 9.10 -19.29 0.12
N ALA A 16 9.49 -20.56 -0.01
CA ALA A 16 10.88 -20.97 0.04
C ALA A 16 11.67 -20.44 -1.18
N ASP A 17 11.01 -20.29 -2.33
CA ASP A 17 11.59 -19.58 -3.47
C ASP A 17 11.69 -18.08 -3.15
N ARG A 18 12.87 -17.51 -3.39
CA ARG A 18 13.14 -16.10 -3.08
C ARG A 18 12.31 -15.16 -3.94
N THR A 19 12.08 -15.48 -5.21
CA THR A 19 11.32 -14.62 -6.12
C THR A 19 9.85 -14.59 -5.69
N ALA A 20 9.29 -15.75 -5.36
CA ALA A 20 7.96 -15.86 -4.78
C ALA A 20 7.82 -15.05 -3.49
N ALA A 21 8.78 -15.15 -2.57
CA ALA A 21 8.79 -14.37 -1.33
C ALA A 21 8.83 -12.85 -1.56
N ILE A 22 9.61 -12.37 -2.52
CA ILE A 22 9.67 -10.94 -2.87
C ILE A 22 8.34 -10.47 -3.45
N ASN A 23 7.76 -11.23 -4.37
CA ASN A 23 6.45 -10.89 -4.96
C ASN A 23 5.36 -10.89 -3.89
N TYR A 24 5.41 -11.84 -2.96
CA TYR A 24 4.47 -11.89 -1.85
C TYR A 24 4.55 -10.64 -0.98
N LEU A 25 5.75 -10.25 -0.54
CA LEU A 25 5.96 -9.03 0.24
C LEU A 25 5.51 -7.76 -0.49
N GLN A 26 5.68 -7.71 -1.81
CA GLN A 26 5.21 -6.60 -2.62
C GLN A 26 3.68 -6.49 -2.54
N VAL A 27 2.95 -7.60 -2.75
CA VAL A 27 1.48 -7.62 -2.64
C VAL A 27 1.02 -7.28 -1.24
N THR A 28 1.64 -7.84 -0.20
CA THR A 28 1.28 -7.52 1.19
C THR A 28 1.49 -6.03 1.51
N LEU A 29 2.55 -5.42 0.97
CA LEU A 29 2.79 -3.98 1.13
C LEU A 29 1.72 -3.14 0.42
N GLU A 30 1.29 -3.56 -0.77
CA GLU A 30 0.20 -2.92 -1.52
C GLU A 30 -1.13 -3.01 -0.77
N GLU A 31 -1.47 -4.17 -0.23
CA GLU A 31 -2.68 -4.37 0.59
C GLU A 31 -2.66 -3.47 1.84
N TYR A 32 -1.54 -3.47 2.58
CA TYR A 32 -1.34 -2.61 3.74
C TYR A 32 -1.49 -1.11 3.40
N GLN A 33 -1.05 -0.67 2.21
CA GLN A 33 -1.21 0.71 1.78
C GLN A 33 -2.68 1.10 1.52
N VAL A 34 -3.56 0.13 1.27
CA VAL A 34 -4.98 0.33 1.03
C VAL A 34 -5.77 0.36 2.34
N ASP A 35 -5.55 -0.62 3.23
CA ASP A 35 -6.37 -0.81 4.43
C ASP A 35 -5.72 -0.34 5.73
N GLY A 36 -4.39 -0.19 5.77
CA GLY A 36 -3.63 0.15 6.96
C GLY A 36 -3.57 -0.97 8.02
N ASP A 37 -3.88 -2.22 7.68
CA ASP A 37 -3.92 -3.35 8.61
C ASP A 37 -2.49 -3.79 9.01
N MET A 38 -1.98 -3.15 10.05
CA MET A 38 -0.64 -3.42 10.58
C MET A 38 -0.49 -4.83 11.15
N PRO A 39 -1.42 -5.37 11.97
CA PRO A 39 -1.34 -6.74 12.45
C PRO A 39 -1.24 -7.77 11.31
N PHE A 40 -2.03 -7.60 10.24
CA PHE A 40 -1.97 -8.45 9.06
C PHE A 40 -0.59 -8.34 8.39
N PHE A 41 -0.14 -7.12 8.10
CA PHE A 41 1.16 -6.88 7.46
C PHE A 41 2.33 -7.54 8.21
N LEU A 42 2.37 -7.39 9.54
CA LEU A 42 3.40 -8.01 10.38
C LEU A 42 3.32 -9.54 10.40
N SER A 43 2.11 -10.09 10.43
CA SER A 43 1.89 -11.54 10.33
C SER A 43 2.46 -12.09 9.03
N GLU A 44 2.21 -11.40 7.91
CA GLU A 44 2.67 -11.84 6.59
C GLU A 44 4.19 -11.73 6.41
N ILE A 45 4.82 -10.69 6.96
CA ILE A 45 6.28 -10.61 7.03
C ILE A 45 6.84 -11.81 7.80
N ARG A 46 6.25 -12.15 8.94
CA ARG A 46 6.68 -13.30 9.75
C ARG A 46 6.56 -14.61 8.99
N THR A 47 5.48 -14.81 8.23
CA THR A 47 5.28 -15.97 7.35
C THR A 47 6.40 -16.08 6.31
N VAL A 48 6.75 -14.98 5.63
CA VAL A 48 7.85 -14.96 4.66
C VAL A 48 9.19 -15.27 5.32
N LEU A 49 9.44 -14.71 6.50
CA LEU A 49 10.68 -14.96 7.24
C LEU A 49 10.83 -16.42 7.65
N GLU A 50 9.75 -17.05 8.12
CA GLU A 50 9.72 -18.48 8.44
C GLU A 50 10.06 -19.32 7.21
N ALA A 51 9.40 -19.07 6.08
CA ALA A 51 9.65 -19.77 4.82
C ALA A 51 11.08 -19.59 4.28
N GLN A 52 11.70 -18.44 4.54
CA GLN A 52 13.06 -18.11 4.10
C GLN A 52 14.17 -18.71 4.99
N GLY A 53 13.79 -19.57 5.93
CA GLY A 53 14.67 -20.29 6.86
C GLY A 53 14.72 -19.71 8.27
N GLY A 54 13.75 -18.86 8.61
CA GLY A 54 13.52 -18.31 9.94
C GLY A 54 14.48 -17.18 10.34
N ILE A 55 14.20 -16.64 11.53
CA ILE A 55 14.93 -15.51 12.16
C ILE A 55 16.43 -15.79 12.24
N ALA A 56 16.84 -17.02 12.59
CA ALA A 56 18.25 -17.37 12.74
C ALA A 56 19.05 -17.28 11.43
N LYS A 57 18.44 -17.65 10.29
CA LYS A 57 19.11 -17.56 8.98
C LYS A 57 19.16 -16.12 8.51
N LEU A 58 18.14 -15.32 8.82
CA LEU A 58 18.06 -13.91 8.47
C LEU A 58 19.06 -13.07 9.27
N ALA A 59 19.15 -13.30 10.57
CA ALA A 59 20.13 -12.68 11.47
C ALA A 59 21.56 -12.84 10.94
N LYS A 60 21.93 -14.06 10.51
CA LYS A 60 23.24 -14.33 9.89
C LYS A 60 23.49 -13.57 8.58
N ARG A 61 22.45 -13.28 7.79
CA ARG A 61 22.58 -12.54 6.52
C ARG A 61 22.70 -11.04 6.72
N THR A 62 22.16 -10.54 7.83
CA THR A 62 22.00 -9.10 8.09
C THR A 62 22.96 -8.58 9.17
N ASP A 63 23.70 -9.48 9.82
CA ASP A 63 24.56 -9.18 10.98
C ASP A 63 23.80 -8.54 12.15
N ILE A 64 22.50 -8.83 12.25
CA ILE A 64 21.65 -8.41 13.37
C ILE A 64 21.47 -9.55 14.37
N GLU A 65 21.47 -9.22 15.65
CA GLU A 65 21.22 -10.20 16.71
C GLU A 65 19.80 -10.79 16.59
N PRO A 66 19.62 -12.13 16.65
CA PRO A 66 18.30 -12.77 16.52
C PRO A 66 17.24 -12.27 17.51
N ALA A 67 17.65 -11.88 18.73
CA ALA A 67 16.76 -11.34 19.74
C ALA A 67 16.17 -9.99 19.32
N VAL A 68 17.01 -9.10 18.80
CA VAL A 68 16.61 -7.79 18.26
C VAL A 68 15.67 -7.97 17.07
N LEU A 69 16.01 -8.87 16.14
CA LEU A 69 15.17 -9.14 14.98
C LEU A 69 13.82 -9.73 15.39
N SER A 70 13.79 -10.62 16.38
CA SER A 70 12.54 -11.19 16.91
C SER A 70 11.69 -10.12 17.59
N GLU A 71 12.29 -9.26 18.41
CA GLU A 71 11.61 -8.16 19.10
C GLU A 71 10.95 -7.21 18.11
N MET A 72 11.67 -6.83 17.05
CA MET A 72 11.14 -5.97 15.99
C MET A 72 9.91 -6.56 15.26
N LEU A 73 9.76 -7.89 15.23
CA LEU A 73 8.63 -8.58 14.60
C LEU A 73 7.45 -8.83 15.56
N THR A 74 7.71 -8.81 16.87
CA THR A 74 6.68 -9.04 17.91
C THR A 74 6.13 -7.76 18.51
N SER A 75 6.78 -6.62 18.30
CA SER A 75 6.27 -5.33 18.73
C SER A 75 4.98 -4.98 17.96
N ASP A 76 3.91 -4.73 18.71
CA ASP A 76 2.61 -4.24 18.19
C ASP A 76 2.68 -2.79 17.68
N ALA A 77 3.81 -2.11 17.92
CA ALA A 77 4.08 -0.80 17.33
C ALA A 77 4.51 -0.93 15.85
N ALA A 78 4.15 0.07 15.04
CA ALA A 78 4.50 0.14 13.62
C ALA A 78 5.98 -0.24 13.39
N PRO A 79 6.26 -1.16 12.44
CA PRO A 79 7.60 -1.60 12.17
C PRO A 79 8.43 -0.38 11.78
N ARG A 80 9.49 -0.16 12.54
CA ARG A 80 10.44 0.89 12.19
C ARG A 80 10.97 0.58 10.78
N LEU A 81 11.09 1.61 9.95
CA LEU A 81 11.49 1.48 8.54
C LEU A 81 12.80 0.69 8.36
N ASP A 82 13.69 0.76 9.35
CA ASP A 82 14.94 0.01 9.41
C ASP A 82 14.73 -1.50 9.56
N MET A 83 13.73 -1.96 10.31
CA MET A 83 13.39 -3.39 10.35
C MET A 83 12.99 -3.87 8.96
N PHE A 84 12.06 -3.17 8.31
CA PHE A 84 11.57 -3.60 7.01
C PHE A 84 12.69 -3.56 5.96
N SER A 85 13.52 -2.50 5.99
CA SER A 85 14.71 -2.39 5.13
C SER A 85 15.69 -3.54 5.36
N THR A 86 15.88 -3.98 6.60
CA THR A 86 16.73 -5.13 6.94
C THR A 86 16.19 -6.42 6.32
N VAL A 87 14.89 -6.68 6.48
CA VAL A 87 14.24 -7.88 5.92
C VAL A 87 14.39 -7.90 4.40
N LEU A 88 14.09 -6.79 3.73
CA LEU A 88 14.24 -6.68 2.28
C LEU A 88 15.70 -6.90 1.83
N THR A 89 16.66 -6.31 2.54
CA THR A 89 18.09 -6.49 2.23
C THR A 89 18.52 -7.96 2.37
N ALA A 90 18.01 -8.68 3.38
CA ALA A 90 18.29 -10.11 3.57
C ALA A 90 17.73 -11.00 2.45
N LEU A 91 16.69 -10.53 1.77
CA LEU A 91 16.06 -11.15 0.62
C LEU A 91 16.67 -10.67 -0.70
N GLY A 92 17.50 -9.63 -0.68
CA GLY A 92 18.15 -9.06 -1.85
C GLY A 92 17.30 -8.04 -2.61
N CYS A 93 16.31 -7.43 -1.94
CA CYS A 93 15.48 -6.35 -2.47
C CYS A 93 15.58 -5.10 -1.60
N ARG A 94 14.91 -4.01 -2.01
CA ARG A 94 14.88 -2.73 -1.29
C ARG A 94 13.56 -2.02 -1.53
N LEU A 95 13.24 -1.07 -0.67
CA LEU A 95 12.16 -0.12 -0.91
C LEU A 95 12.49 0.82 -2.08
N SER A 96 11.46 1.21 -2.83
CA SER A 96 11.53 2.24 -3.84
C SER A 96 10.31 3.15 -3.76
N ILE A 97 10.50 4.43 -4.06
CA ILE A 97 9.40 5.38 -4.21
C ILE A 97 8.92 5.28 -5.65
N GLN A 98 7.62 5.05 -5.83
CA GLN A 98 6.95 5.05 -7.13
C GLN A 98 5.87 6.14 -7.14
N PRO A 99 5.57 6.75 -8.30
CA PRO A 99 4.42 7.64 -8.43
C PRO A 99 3.14 6.89 -8.05
N LEU A 100 2.24 7.56 -7.34
CA LEU A 100 0.87 7.05 -7.22
C LEU A 100 0.23 7.18 -8.60
N GLU A 101 -0.18 6.06 -9.17
CA GLU A 101 -1.12 6.06 -10.30
C GLU A 101 -2.31 6.90 -9.84
N ALA A 102 -2.56 8.02 -10.53
CA ALA A 102 -3.71 8.86 -10.24
C ALA A 102 -4.94 8.04 -10.60
N THR A 103 -5.45 7.26 -9.63
CA THR A 103 -6.81 6.77 -9.69
C THR A 103 -7.64 8.03 -9.72
N GLU A 104 -8.25 8.31 -10.87
CA GLU A 104 -8.89 9.57 -11.17
C GLU A 104 -9.64 10.08 -9.93
N CYS A 105 -9.16 11.17 -9.35
CA CYS A 105 -9.97 11.99 -8.46
C CYS A 105 -11.06 12.65 -9.30
N ASN A 106 -11.97 11.85 -9.84
CA ASN A 106 -13.31 12.31 -10.19
C ASN A 106 -14.02 12.55 -8.86
N ALA A 107 -13.63 13.64 -8.19
CA ALA A 107 -14.58 14.39 -7.41
C ALA A 107 -15.71 14.72 -8.39
N GLU A 108 -16.80 13.96 -8.34
CA GLU A 108 -18.03 14.41 -8.95
C GLU A 108 -18.25 15.84 -8.46
N PRO A 109 -18.47 16.81 -9.35
CA PRO A 109 -18.87 18.13 -8.91
C PRO A 109 -20.26 17.97 -8.33
N VAL A 110 -20.34 17.74 -7.01
CA VAL A 110 -21.55 17.94 -6.23
C VAL A 110 -21.77 19.45 -6.15
N ALA A 111 -22.17 20.04 -7.28
CA ALA A 111 -22.81 21.35 -7.30
C ALA A 111 -24.30 21.11 -7.07
N GLY A 112 -24.63 20.77 -5.83
CA GLY A 112 -25.98 20.94 -5.32
C GLY A 112 -26.26 22.41 -5.11
N GLU A 113 -27.46 22.80 -5.53
CA GLU A 113 -28.25 23.93 -5.03
C GLU A 113 -27.99 25.32 -5.65
N THR A 114 -28.83 25.69 -6.61
CA THR A 114 -29.70 26.84 -6.33
C THR A 114 -31.09 26.63 -6.92
N SER A 115 -32.06 26.65 -6.00
CA SER A 115 -33.49 26.73 -6.20
C SER A 115 -33.91 28.14 -6.67
N ILE A 116 -35.17 28.24 -7.11
CA ILE A 116 -36.02 29.46 -7.21
C ILE A 116 -36.26 30.01 -8.64
N VAL A 117 -37.39 29.56 -9.19
CA VAL A 117 -38.56 30.31 -9.72
C VAL A 117 -38.34 31.50 -10.67
N SER A 118 -39.03 31.37 -11.82
CA SER A 118 -39.63 32.38 -12.71
C SER A 118 -39.54 33.86 -12.31
N SER A 119 -39.15 34.72 -13.26
CA SER A 119 -40.02 35.75 -13.89
C SER A 119 -39.17 36.90 -14.49
N GLU A 120 -39.48 37.22 -15.74
CA GLU A 120 -39.57 38.58 -16.31
C GLU A 120 -38.31 39.48 -16.48
N LEU A 121 -38.13 39.83 -17.77
CA LEU A 121 -37.80 41.14 -18.32
C LEU A 121 -36.33 41.60 -18.45
N SER A 122 -36.07 41.97 -19.72
CA SER A 122 -35.29 43.13 -20.15
C SER A 122 -33.78 42.95 -20.32
N ASN A 123 -33.36 42.68 -21.56
CA ASN A 123 -32.08 43.16 -22.06
C ASN A 123 -32.33 44.34 -23.01
N PRO A 124 -31.89 45.56 -22.68
CA PRO A 124 -31.70 46.63 -23.65
C PRO A 124 -30.28 46.50 -24.24
N SER A 125 -30.17 46.14 -25.52
CA SER A 125 -28.93 46.35 -26.26
C SER A 125 -28.79 47.84 -26.61
N SER A 126 -27.94 48.49 -25.83
CA SER A 126 -26.92 49.48 -26.19
C SER A 126 -27.22 50.57 -27.23
N GLU A 127 -27.27 51.79 -26.70
CA GLU A 127 -26.50 52.98 -27.10
C GLU A 127 -26.39 53.35 -28.60
N VAL A 128 -27.24 54.31 -28.97
CA VAL A 128 -26.86 55.70 -29.31
C VAL A 128 -25.42 55.92 -29.81
N VAL A 129 -25.29 56.25 -31.09
CA VAL A 129 -24.20 57.09 -31.61
C VAL A 129 -24.79 58.37 -32.21
N VAL A 130 -24.12 59.47 -31.87
CA VAL A 130 -24.54 60.86 -31.89
C VAL A 130 -24.41 61.52 -33.27
N GLU A 131 -25.48 62.24 -33.61
CA GLU A 131 -25.63 63.50 -34.37
C GLU A 131 -24.36 64.30 -34.79
N LYS A 132 -24.29 64.76 -36.05
CA LYS A 132 -24.16 66.20 -36.38
C LYS A 132 -24.17 66.55 -37.87
N ARG A 133 -25.04 67.53 -38.17
CA ARG A 133 -25.09 68.51 -39.28
C ARG A 133 -25.74 68.11 -40.60
#